data_AF-A0A1B6VZU3-F1
#
_entry.id   AF-A0A1B6VZU3-F1
#
_cell.length_a   1.000
_cell.length_b   1.000
_cell.length_c   1.000
_cell.angle_alpha   90.00
_cell.angle_beta   90.00
_cell.angle_gamma   90.00
#
_symmetry.space_group_name_H-M   'P 1'
#
loop_
_entity.id
_entity.type
_entity.pdbx_description
1 polymer ?
#
loop_
_entity_poly.entity_id
_entity_poly.type
_entity_poly.pdbx_seq_one_letter_code
_entity_poly.pdbx_strand_id
1 'polypeptide(L)'
;MSHIMLWKKCVDEEWPYIAIFEDDIWLGKQANIILNESKWLDDLFLLYKNFVIKIETTLQLCQVDTIDYKLPNSNHSLMKLCSDHYGGGGYILSRQSAAFLLKKIREIETENFIAVDGLLFDHLLASKNLSIFQLYPAICIQEIIIRPEDTLLSSQLESDRKLKKNNKMNRNLKQKILRELWRVNKKLHLFKYRNIPMDIIPFE
;
A
#
# COMPACT_ATOMS: atom_id res chain seq x y z
N MET A 1 -7.78 -1.23 -12.07
CA MET A 1 -7.87 -0.14 -13.06
C MET A 1 -8.26 1.19 -12.40
N SER A 2 -9.20 1.20 -11.45
CA SER A 2 -9.64 2.37 -10.67
C SER A 2 -8.51 3.15 -9.99
N HIS A 3 -7.68 2.51 -9.17
CA HIS A 3 -6.59 3.20 -8.45
C HIS A 3 -5.60 3.91 -9.37
N ILE A 4 -5.25 3.29 -10.51
CA ILE A 4 -4.31 3.86 -11.49
C ILE A 4 -4.90 5.15 -12.09
N MET A 5 -6.21 5.17 -12.35
CA MET A 5 -6.90 6.36 -12.83
C MET A 5 -6.91 7.47 -11.78
N LEU A 6 -7.08 7.12 -10.50
CA LEU A 6 -7.00 8.08 -9.39
C LEU A 6 -5.58 8.66 -9.23
N TRP A 7 -4.53 7.84 -9.41
CA TRP A 7 -3.15 8.34 -9.44
C TRP A 7 -2.94 9.33 -10.59
N LYS A 8 -3.45 9.00 -11.78
CA LYS A 8 -3.39 9.90 -12.93
C LYS A 8 -4.12 11.21 -12.64
N LYS A 9 -5.32 11.15 -12.07
CA LYS A 9 -6.08 12.34 -11.69
C LYS A 9 -5.32 13.20 -10.68
N CYS A 10 -4.74 12.60 -9.64
CA CYS A 10 -3.91 13.32 -8.67
C CYS A 10 -2.74 14.07 -9.32
N VAL A 11 -2.09 13.46 -10.33
CA VAL A 11 -1.02 14.12 -11.09
C VAL A 11 -1.55 15.24 -11.98
N ASP A 12 -2.60 14.97 -12.76
CA ASP A 12 -3.15 15.90 -13.74
C ASP A 12 -3.78 17.15 -13.09
N GLU A 13 -4.44 16.98 -11.94
CA GLU A 13 -5.08 18.04 -11.16
C GLU A 13 -4.13 18.70 -10.15
N GLU A 14 -2.87 18.28 -10.13
CA GLU A 14 -1.82 18.78 -9.23
C GLU A 14 -2.12 18.69 -7.73
N TRP A 15 -2.97 17.75 -7.32
CA TRP A 15 -3.26 17.54 -5.91
C TRP A 15 -2.01 17.10 -5.15
N PRO A 16 -1.65 17.74 -4.02
CA PRO A 16 -0.42 17.43 -3.31
C PRO A 16 -0.42 15.98 -2.80
N TYR A 17 -1.58 15.53 -2.33
CA TYR A 17 -1.82 14.18 -1.82
C TYR A 17 -3.19 13.68 -2.29
N ILE A 18 -3.36 12.36 -2.30
CA ILE A 18 -4.66 11.72 -2.50
C ILE A 18 -4.81 10.57 -1.51
N ALA A 19 -5.96 10.51 -0.84
CA ALA A 19 -6.40 9.34 -0.09
C ALA A 19 -7.32 8.50 -0.98
N ILE A 20 -7.07 7.20 -1.06
CA ILE A 20 -7.81 6.26 -1.90
C ILE A 20 -8.39 5.17 -1.02
N PHE A 21 -9.67 4.89 -1.23
CA PHE A 21 -10.42 3.85 -0.52
C PHE A 21 -11.18 2.97 -1.50
N GLU A 22 -11.33 1.69 -1.17
CA GLU A 22 -12.35 0.82 -1.76
C GLU A 22 -13.73 1.09 -1.14
N ASP A 23 -14.79 0.59 -1.75
CA ASP A 23 -16.19 0.85 -1.36
C ASP A 23 -16.66 0.01 -0.16
N ASP A 24 -15.92 -1.05 0.18
CA ASP A 24 -16.24 -2.01 1.23
C ASP A 24 -15.48 -1.78 2.54
N ILE A 25 -15.04 -0.54 2.82
CA ILE A 25 -14.27 -0.22 4.02
C ILE A 25 -15.11 0.23 5.21
N TRP A 26 -14.68 -0.19 6.41
CA TRP A 26 -15.08 0.38 7.69
C TRP A 26 -14.03 1.38 8.16
N LEU A 27 -14.48 2.53 8.66
CA LEU A 27 -13.62 3.58 9.20
C LEU A 27 -13.52 3.48 10.73
N GLY A 28 -12.31 3.69 11.23
CA GLY A 28 -11.98 3.74 12.64
C GLY A 28 -12.45 5.03 13.31
N LYS A 29 -12.43 5.05 14.65
CA LYS A 29 -13.01 6.13 15.47
C LYS A 29 -12.36 7.49 15.24
N GLN A 30 -11.06 7.51 14.91
CA GLN A 30 -10.29 8.72 14.67
C GLN A 30 -10.01 8.98 13.18
N ALA A 31 -10.66 8.25 12.26
CA ALA A 31 -10.48 8.48 10.82
C ALA A 31 -10.76 9.93 10.42
N ASN A 32 -11.75 10.57 11.05
CA ASN A 32 -12.07 11.99 10.83
C ASN A 32 -10.93 12.94 11.24
N ILE A 33 -10.18 12.62 12.29
CA ILE A 33 -9.04 13.44 12.75
C ILE A 33 -7.89 13.32 11.75
N ILE A 34 -7.58 12.08 11.32
CA ILE A 34 -6.47 11.81 10.41
C ILE A 34 -6.73 12.35 9.00
N LEU A 35 -7.96 12.24 8.50
CA LEU A 35 -8.30 12.55 7.10
C LEU A 35 -8.67 14.01 6.86
N ASN A 36 -9.08 14.77 7.88
CA ASN A 36 -9.43 16.19 7.74
C ASN A 36 -8.24 17.14 7.96
N GLU A 37 -7.08 16.63 8.34
CA GLU A 37 -5.87 17.43 8.55
C GLU A 37 -4.77 16.95 7.60
N SER A 38 -4.20 17.87 6.81
CA SER A 38 -3.13 17.55 5.85
C SER A 38 -1.76 18.03 6.31
N LYS A 39 -1.66 18.85 7.35
CA LYS A 39 -0.38 19.43 7.79
C LYS A 39 0.69 18.38 8.13
N TRP A 40 0.27 17.26 8.71
CA TRP A 40 1.20 16.16 9.01
C TRP A 40 1.76 15.50 7.73
N LEU A 41 1.00 15.52 6.63
CA LEU A 41 1.50 15.09 5.32
C LEU A 41 2.54 16.07 4.77
N ASP A 42 2.38 17.38 5.01
CA ASP A 42 3.36 18.40 4.63
C ASP A 42 4.68 18.24 5.38
N ASP A 43 4.61 18.00 6.70
CA ASP A 43 5.80 17.70 7.51
C ASP A 43 6.51 16.43 7.01
N LEU A 44 5.74 15.37 6.71
CA LEU A 44 6.30 14.15 6.13
C LEU A 44 6.91 14.42 4.74
N PHE A 45 6.28 15.26 3.94
CA PHE A 45 6.74 15.62 2.60
C PHE A 45 8.08 16.37 2.60
N LEU A 46 8.40 17.11 3.67
CA LEU A 46 9.73 17.72 3.83
C LEU A 46 10.83 16.67 3.93
N LEU A 47 10.54 15.52 4.56
CA LEU A 47 11.49 14.42 4.76
C LEU A 47 11.47 13.41 3.61
N TYR A 48 10.30 13.14 3.05
CA TYR A 48 10.08 12.12 2.03
C TYR A 48 9.21 12.67 0.91
N LYS A 49 9.77 12.91 -0.28
CA LYS A 49 8.97 13.41 -1.41
C LYS A 49 8.05 12.33 -2.00
N ASN A 50 8.57 11.11 -2.11
CA ASN A 50 7.82 9.95 -2.60
C ASN A 50 7.43 9.07 -1.42
N PHE A 51 6.22 9.26 -0.88
CA PHE A 51 5.67 8.35 0.11
C PHE A 51 4.32 7.74 -0.28
N VAL A 52 4.06 6.57 0.29
CA VAL A 52 2.75 5.91 0.35
C VAL A 52 2.54 5.51 1.82
N ILE A 53 1.38 5.83 2.38
CA ILE A 53 1.01 5.49 3.75
C ILE A 53 -0.18 4.54 3.64
N LYS A 54 0.02 3.28 4.01
CA LYS A 54 -1.08 2.34 4.19
C LYS A 54 -1.82 2.73 5.46
N ILE A 55 -3.10 3.02 5.33
CA ILE A 55 -3.99 3.37 6.46
C ILE A 55 -4.97 2.24 6.80
N GLU A 56 -4.92 1.18 6.01
CA GLU A 56 -5.63 -0.08 6.20
C GLU A 56 -4.84 -1.08 7.05
N THR A 57 -5.55 -1.93 7.80
CA THR A 57 -5.05 -3.21 8.29
C THR A 57 -5.83 -4.38 7.70
N THR A 58 -5.14 -5.49 7.43
CA THR A 58 -5.79 -6.76 7.08
C THR A 58 -5.72 -7.80 8.20
N LEU A 59 -5.31 -7.36 9.40
CA LEU A 59 -5.05 -8.19 10.58
C LEU A 59 -4.03 -9.32 10.36
N GLN A 60 -3.29 -9.25 9.24
CA GLN A 60 -2.17 -10.13 8.96
C GLN A 60 -0.92 -9.64 9.68
N LEU A 61 -0.05 -10.59 10.03
CA LEU A 61 1.25 -10.29 10.62
C LEU A 61 2.14 -9.58 9.58
N CYS A 62 2.79 -8.50 10.01
CA CYS A 62 3.82 -7.81 9.22
C CYS A 62 4.92 -7.25 10.14
N GLN A 63 6.07 -6.88 9.56
CA GLN A 63 7.13 -6.19 10.27
C GLN A 63 6.99 -4.69 10.05
N VAL A 64 6.92 -3.94 11.15
CA VAL A 64 6.94 -2.48 11.13
C VAL A 64 8.08 -1.98 12.00
N ASP A 65 8.83 -1.02 11.50
CA ASP A 65 9.88 -0.35 12.25
C ASP A 65 9.42 1.04 12.69
N THR A 66 9.82 1.47 13.88
CA THR A 66 9.39 2.77 14.39
C THR A 66 10.09 3.86 13.60
N ILE A 67 9.32 4.85 13.15
CA ILE A 67 9.88 6.15 12.79
C ILE A 67 9.45 7.15 13.86
N ASP A 68 10.31 8.10 14.20
CA ASP A 68 10.02 9.11 15.23
C ASP A 68 9.04 10.16 14.69
N TYR A 69 7.81 9.71 14.38
CA TYR A 69 6.75 10.53 13.82
C TYR A 69 5.38 10.13 14.42
N LYS A 70 4.96 10.88 15.43
CA LYS A 70 3.62 10.79 16.03
C LYS A 70 2.70 11.79 15.35
N LEU A 71 1.47 11.38 15.04
CA LEU A 71 0.51 12.30 14.43
C LEU A 71 -0.06 13.24 15.50
N PRO A 72 -0.16 14.56 15.22
CA PRO A 72 -0.76 15.51 16.15
C PRO A 72 -2.20 15.13 16.54
N ASN A 73 -2.56 15.32 17.81
CA ASN A 73 -3.92 15.13 18.34
C ASN A 73 -4.51 13.73 18.11
N SER A 74 -3.68 12.70 17.97
CA SER A 74 -4.13 11.32 17.79
C SER A 74 -3.25 10.33 18.55
N ASN A 75 -3.75 9.12 18.75
CA ASN A 75 -2.95 7.99 19.25
C ASN A 75 -2.24 7.23 18.11
N HIS A 76 -2.31 7.74 16.87
CA HIS A 76 -1.69 7.11 15.72
C HIS A 76 -0.24 7.60 15.53
N SER A 77 0.61 6.70 15.07
CA SER A 77 1.96 6.99 14.61
C SER A 77 2.12 6.49 13.17
N LEU A 78 3.13 7.04 12.49
CA LEU A 78 3.65 6.40 11.30
C LEU A 78 4.73 5.41 11.69
N MET A 79 4.73 4.26 11.03
CA MET A 79 5.79 3.27 11.12
C MET A 79 6.28 2.94 9.71
N LYS A 80 7.53 2.54 9.58
CA LYS A 80 8.07 2.03 8.31
C LYS A 80 7.53 0.62 8.08
N LEU A 81 6.92 0.37 6.92
CA LEU A 81 6.53 -0.99 6.53
C LEU A 81 7.77 -1.73 6.00
N CYS A 82 8.13 -2.84 6.64
CA CYS A 82 9.41 -3.54 6.45
C CYS A 82 9.25 -4.97 5.87
N SER A 83 8.04 -5.53 5.92
CA SER A 83 7.68 -6.78 5.24
C SER A 83 6.43 -6.59 4.40
N ASP A 84 6.09 -7.60 3.62
CA ASP A 84 4.83 -7.62 2.87
C ASP A 84 3.62 -7.56 3.80
N HIS A 85 2.61 -6.80 3.36
CA HIS A 85 1.32 -6.65 4.03
C HIS A 85 0.26 -6.35 2.97
N TYR A 86 -0.34 -7.40 2.40
CA TYR A 86 -1.33 -7.29 1.32
C TYR A 86 -2.60 -6.56 1.79
N GLY A 87 -3.42 -6.14 0.83
CA GLY A 87 -4.55 -5.23 1.06
C GLY A 87 -4.23 -3.83 0.54
N GLY A 88 -5.18 -3.28 -0.21
CA GLY A 88 -5.11 -1.94 -0.79
C GLY A 88 -6.44 -1.19 -0.66
N GLY A 89 -7.26 -1.58 0.31
CA GLY A 89 -8.56 -1.01 0.60
C GLY A 89 -8.47 0.43 1.09
N GLY A 90 -7.33 0.85 1.64
CA GLY A 90 -7.11 2.24 2.08
C GLY A 90 -5.64 2.66 2.14
N TYR A 91 -5.27 3.73 1.43
CA TYR A 91 -3.93 4.34 1.50
C TYR A 91 -3.91 5.80 1.05
N ILE A 92 -2.89 6.53 1.49
CA ILE A 92 -2.59 7.91 1.09
C ILE A 92 -1.27 7.91 0.32
N LEU A 93 -1.14 8.75 -0.71
CA LEU A 93 0.14 8.97 -1.38
C LEU A 93 0.37 10.42 -1.81
N SER A 94 1.64 10.80 -1.92
CA SER A 94 2.03 12.09 -2.51
C SER A 94 1.91 12.09 -4.04
N ARG A 95 1.73 13.26 -4.63
CA ARG A 95 1.71 13.41 -6.09
C ARG A 95 2.95 12.84 -6.78
N GLN A 96 4.11 12.99 -6.15
CA GLN A 96 5.38 12.49 -6.68
C GLN A 96 5.40 10.95 -6.67
N SER A 97 4.83 10.32 -5.63
CA SER A 97 4.57 8.88 -5.64
C SER A 97 3.61 8.48 -6.75
N ALA A 98 2.52 9.23 -6.97
CA ALA A 98 1.57 8.95 -8.05
C ALA A 98 2.26 8.94 -9.42
N ALA A 99 3.07 9.98 -9.69
CA ALA A 99 3.84 10.09 -10.92
C ALA A 99 4.89 8.97 -11.06
N PHE A 100 5.60 8.64 -9.98
CA PHE A 100 6.55 7.53 -9.94
C PHE A 100 5.87 6.19 -10.25
N LEU A 101 4.72 5.93 -9.63
CA LEU A 101 3.96 4.69 -9.81
C LEU A 101 3.40 4.57 -11.23
N LEU A 102 2.89 5.66 -11.82
CA LEU A 102 2.43 5.69 -13.22
C LEU A 102 3.58 5.39 -14.18
N LYS A 103 4.77 5.95 -13.94
CA LYS A 103 5.97 5.61 -14.71
C LYS A 103 6.33 4.13 -14.55
N LYS A 104 6.29 3.60 -13.32
CA LYS A 104 6.58 2.18 -13.06
C LYS A 104 5.61 1.24 -13.75
N ILE A 105 4.32 1.53 -13.75
CA ILE A 105 3.33 0.73 -14.47
C ILE A 105 3.61 0.72 -15.98
N ARG A 106 4.02 1.84 -16.57
CA ARG A 106 4.40 1.89 -18.00
C ARG A 106 5.65 1.08 -18.32
N GLU A 107 6.58 0.97 -17.37
CA GLU A 107 7.79 0.16 -17.49
C GLU A 107 7.53 -1.35 -17.30
N ILE A 108 6.49 -1.71 -16.54
CA ILE A 108 6.06 -3.10 -16.37
C ILE A 108 5.28 -3.49 -17.63
N GLU A 109 5.89 -4.31 -18.49
CA GLU A 109 5.19 -4.89 -19.64
C GLU A 109 3.87 -5.54 -19.19
N THR A 110 2.80 -5.30 -19.95
CA THR A 110 1.38 -5.66 -19.72
C THR A 110 1.11 -7.14 -19.38
N GLU A 111 2.12 -7.98 -19.47
CA GLU A 111 2.07 -9.44 -19.37
C GLU A 111 2.24 -9.99 -17.95
N ASN A 112 2.53 -9.15 -16.95
CA ASN A 112 2.50 -9.53 -15.54
C ASN A 112 1.51 -8.63 -14.79
N PHE A 113 0.22 -9.00 -14.80
CA PHE A 113 -0.80 -8.30 -14.03
C PHE A 113 -0.56 -8.51 -12.54
N ILE A 114 0.12 -7.56 -11.90
CA ILE A 114 0.29 -7.48 -10.45
C ILE A 114 -0.85 -6.59 -9.94
N ALA A 115 -1.58 -7.07 -8.93
CA ALA A 115 -2.60 -6.25 -8.28
C ALA A 115 -1.96 -5.02 -7.61
N VAL A 116 -2.70 -3.91 -7.49
CA VAL A 116 -2.13 -2.63 -7.03
C VAL A 116 -1.54 -2.74 -5.62
N ASP A 117 -2.22 -3.48 -4.75
CA ASP A 117 -1.76 -3.82 -3.41
C ASP A 117 -0.46 -4.64 -3.44
N GLY A 118 -0.37 -5.68 -4.27
CA GLY A 118 0.87 -6.45 -4.45
C GLY A 118 2.01 -5.60 -5.03
N LEU A 119 1.71 -4.64 -5.90
CA LEU A 119 2.72 -3.72 -6.42
C LEU A 119 3.28 -2.83 -5.30
N LEU A 120 2.41 -2.22 -4.50
CA LEU A 120 2.77 -1.30 -3.44
C LEU A 120 3.39 -2.04 -2.24
N PHE A 121 2.63 -2.93 -1.61
CA PHE A 121 2.93 -3.52 -0.31
C PHE A 121 3.61 -4.88 -0.39
N ASP A 122 4.17 -5.22 -1.56
CA ASP A 122 5.17 -6.27 -1.72
C ASP A 122 6.30 -5.77 -2.65
N HIS A 123 6.01 -5.63 -3.94
CA HIS A 123 7.04 -5.45 -4.95
C HIS A 123 7.91 -4.20 -4.77
N LEU A 124 7.30 -3.09 -4.34
CA LEU A 124 7.97 -1.80 -4.18
C LEU A 124 8.48 -1.52 -2.76
N LEU A 125 8.28 -2.44 -1.79
CA LEU A 125 8.82 -2.27 -0.43
C LEU A 125 10.34 -2.08 -0.41
N ALA A 126 11.05 -2.82 -1.26
CA ALA A 126 12.50 -2.74 -1.40
C ALA A 126 12.98 -1.57 -2.30
N SER A 127 12.07 -0.70 -2.76
CA SER A 127 12.42 0.46 -3.59
C SER A 127 13.11 1.52 -2.75
N LYS A 128 14.25 2.03 -3.23
CA LYS A 128 14.91 3.21 -2.64
C LYS A 128 14.24 4.53 -3.03
N ASN A 129 13.39 4.51 -4.05
CA ASN A 129 12.75 5.70 -4.61
C ASN A 129 11.33 5.92 -4.07
N LEU A 130 10.83 5.02 -3.22
CA LEU A 130 9.49 5.09 -2.66
C LEU A 130 9.51 4.69 -1.18
N SER A 131 9.11 5.61 -0.31
CA SER A 131 8.96 5.34 1.12
C SER A 131 7.56 4.85 1.42
N ILE A 132 7.45 3.57 1.77
CA ILE A 132 6.19 2.98 2.21
C ILE A 132 6.12 2.96 3.74
N PHE A 133 5.03 3.49 4.28
CA PHE A 133 4.72 3.58 5.70
C PHE A 133 3.41 2.88 6.00
N GLN A 134 3.22 2.51 7.26
CA GLN A 134 2.00 1.98 7.84
C GLN A 134 1.55 2.94 8.93
N LEU A 135 0.29 3.34 8.90
CA LEU A 135 -0.34 4.02 10.04
C LEU A 135 -0.63 2.97 11.13
N TYR A 136 -0.22 3.27 12.36
CA TYR A 136 -0.37 2.38 13.50
C TYR A 136 -1.01 3.14 14.69
N PRO A 137 -2.18 2.73 15.19
CA PRO A 137 -3.14 1.78 14.59
C PRO A 137 -3.60 2.17 13.17
N ALA A 138 -4.21 1.25 12.43
CA ALA A 138 -4.85 1.54 11.15
C ALA A 138 -6.25 2.13 11.36
N ILE A 139 -6.67 3.04 10.47
CA ILE A 139 -7.98 3.73 10.54
C ILE A 139 -9.02 3.15 9.58
N CYS A 140 -8.67 2.12 8.79
CA CYS A 140 -9.67 1.40 8.02
C CYS A 140 -9.36 -0.09 7.88
N ILE A 141 -10.39 -0.86 7.54
CA ILE A 141 -10.35 -2.30 7.32
C ILE A 141 -11.51 -2.67 6.38
N GLN A 142 -11.31 -3.62 5.48
CA GLN A 142 -12.38 -4.08 4.58
C GLN A 142 -13.40 -4.94 5.33
N GLU A 143 -14.67 -4.84 4.94
CA GLU A 143 -15.78 -5.56 5.56
C GLU A 143 -15.54 -7.07 5.54
N ILE A 144 -15.02 -7.62 4.44
CA ILE A 144 -14.72 -9.06 4.30
C ILE A 144 -13.79 -9.59 5.40
N ILE A 145 -12.98 -8.73 6.02
CA ILE A 145 -12.06 -9.10 7.10
C ILE A 145 -12.79 -9.11 8.45
N ILE A 146 -13.75 -8.21 8.67
CA ILE A 146 -14.56 -8.14 9.89
C ILE A 146 -15.68 -9.19 9.85
N ARG A 147 -16.33 -9.36 8.70
CA ARG A 147 -17.55 -10.14 8.49
C ARG A 147 -17.40 -11.04 7.26
N PRO A 148 -16.58 -12.10 7.35
CA PRO A 148 -16.36 -13.00 6.21
C PRO A 148 -17.63 -13.75 5.78
N GLU A 149 -18.61 -13.94 6.66
CA GLU A 149 -19.85 -14.69 6.37
C GLU A 149 -21.07 -13.82 6.02
N ASP A 150 -21.02 -12.51 6.27
CA ASP A 150 -22.14 -11.56 6.11
C ASP A 150 -21.66 -10.27 5.43
N THR A 151 -21.23 -10.36 4.17
CA THR A 151 -20.82 -9.18 3.40
C THR A 151 -22.05 -8.39 2.94
N LEU A 152 -22.37 -7.31 3.65
CA LEU A 152 -23.44 -6.37 3.27
C LEU A 152 -22.98 -5.46 2.12
N LEU A 153 -21.66 -5.24 2.00
CA LEU A 153 -20.92 -4.52 0.97
C LEU A 153 -20.24 -5.56 0.05
N SER A 154 -21.03 -6.30 -0.72
CA SER A 154 -20.50 -7.34 -1.62
C SER A 154 -19.54 -6.76 -2.67
N SER A 155 -18.26 -7.15 -2.63
CA SER A 155 -17.24 -6.70 -3.59
C SER A 155 -17.53 -7.23 -5.00
N GLN A 156 -17.70 -6.33 -5.97
CA GLN A 156 -17.93 -6.69 -7.38
C GLN A 156 -16.75 -7.44 -8.02
N LEU A 157 -15.56 -7.39 -7.41
CA LEU A 157 -14.33 -7.96 -7.96
C LEU A 157 -14.05 -9.39 -7.45
N GLU A 158 -14.81 -9.91 -6.50
CA GLU A 158 -14.55 -11.23 -5.91
C GLU A 158 -14.80 -12.38 -6.91
N SER A 159 -15.86 -12.26 -7.73
CA SER A 159 -16.17 -13.20 -8.81
C SER A 159 -15.06 -13.28 -9.86
N ASP A 160 -14.48 -12.13 -10.20
CA ASP A 160 -13.43 -12.00 -11.21
C ASP A 160 -12.09 -12.61 -10.76
N ARG A 161 -11.81 -12.57 -9.45
CA ARG A 161 -10.61 -13.20 -8.86
C ARG A 161 -10.68 -14.74 -8.92
N LYS A 162 -11.86 -15.33 -8.70
CA LYS A 162 -12.08 -16.79 -8.77
C LYS A 162 -11.92 -17.35 -10.20
N LEU A 163 -12.15 -16.51 -11.23
CA LEU A 163 -12.06 -16.91 -12.64
C LEU A 163 -10.63 -16.92 -13.21
N LYS A 164 -9.66 -16.23 -12.58
CA LYS A 164 -8.26 -16.20 -13.05
C LYS A 164 -7.49 -17.45 -12.63
N LYS A 165 -7.69 -18.56 -13.36
CA LYS A 165 -6.78 -19.72 -13.31
C LYS A 165 -5.39 -19.35 -13.84
N ASN A 166 -4.36 -19.83 -13.13
CA ASN A 166 -2.94 -19.64 -13.40
C ASN A 166 -2.50 -20.07 -14.82
N ASN A 167 -2.57 -19.16 -15.78
CA ASN A 167 -1.82 -19.29 -17.02
C ASN A 167 -0.34 -18.98 -16.72
N LYS A 168 0.47 -20.03 -16.51
CA LYS A 168 1.94 -19.88 -16.45
C LYS A 168 2.44 -19.48 -17.84
N MET A 169 2.56 -18.18 -18.06
CA MET A 169 3.05 -17.61 -19.32
C MET A 169 4.56 -17.84 -19.50
N ASN A 170 4.95 -18.06 -20.77
CA ASN A 170 6.33 -18.18 -21.20
C ASN A 170 7.02 -16.81 -21.11
N ARG A 171 8.07 -16.72 -20.30
CA ARG A 171 8.83 -15.48 -20.08
C ARG A 171 10.13 -15.49 -20.86
N ASN A 172 10.48 -14.34 -21.45
CA ASN A 172 11.77 -14.15 -22.11
C ASN A 172 12.92 -14.09 -21.08
N LEU A 173 14.16 -14.34 -21.52
CA LEU A 173 15.38 -14.35 -20.70
C LEU A 173 15.58 -13.06 -19.90
N LYS A 174 15.34 -11.89 -20.51
CA LYS A 174 15.43 -10.59 -19.82
C LYS A 174 14.46 -10.50 -18.63
N GLN A 175 13.21 -10.93 -18.83
CA GLN A 175 12.19 -10.94 -17.77
C GLN A 175 12.57 -11.91 -16.64
N LYS A 176 13.20 -13.05 -16.95
CA LYS A 176 13.73 -13.97 -15.95
C LYS A 176 14.84 -13.32 -15.12
N ILE A 177 15.80 -12.64 -15.77
CA ILE A 177 16.91 -11.96 -15.09
C ILE A 177 16.38 -10.84 -14.18
N LEU A 178 15.52 -9.96 -14.69
CA LEU A 178 14.94 -8.86 -13.90
C LEU A 178 14.18 -9.38 -12.67
N ARG A 179 13.44 -10.49 -12.83
CA ARG A 179 12.74 -11.15 -11.73
C ARG A 179 13.70 -11.68 -10.67
N GLU A 180 14.79 -12.32 -11.07
CA GLU A 180 15.79 -12.82 -10.10
C GLU A 180 16.49 -11.67 -9.37
N LEU A 181 16.83 -10.57 -10.06
CA LEU A 181 17.35 -9.36 -9.42
C LEU A 181 16.37 -8.79 -8.40
N TRP A 182 15.09 -8.72 -8.75
CA TRP A 182 14.04 -8.31 -7.82
C TRP A 182 13.94 -9.24 -6.60
N ARG A 183 13.99 -10.57 -6.81
CA ARG A 183 13.96 -11.57 -5.73
C ARG A 183 15.13 -11.41 -4.76
N VAL A 184 16.33 -11.18 -5.28
CA VAL A 184 17.52 -10.94 -4.46
C VAL A 184 17.35 -9.64 -3.66
N ASN A 185 16.89 -8.56 -4.31
CA ASN A 185 16.65 -7.29 -3.61
C ASN A 185 15.59 -7.45 -2.49
N LYS A 186 14.48 -8.17 -2.75
CA LYS A 186 13.47 -8.47 -1.74
C LYS A 186 14.06 -9.26 -0.57
N LYS A 187 14.83 -10.32 -0.85
CA LYS A 187 15.50 -11.12 0.20
C LYS A 187 16.46 -10.28 1.04
N LEU A 188 17.24 -9.40 0.43
CA LEU A 188 18.14 -8.49 1.15
C LEU A 188 17.36 -7.51 2.02
N HIS A 189 16.25 -6.97 1.53
CA HIS A 189 15.36 -6.10 2.29
C HIS A 189 14.79 -6.81 3.51
N LEU A 190 14.21 -8.00 3.34
CA LEU A 190 13.69 -8.79 4.46
C LEU A 190 14.80 -9.19 5.44
N PHE A 191 15.99 -9.52 4.93
CA PHE A 191 17.13 -9.84 5.78
C PHE A 191 17.59 -8.65 6.63
N LYS A 192 17.49 -7.42 6.13
CA LYS A 192 17.77 -6.19 6.88
C LYS A 192 16.86 -6.07 8.11
N TYR A 193 15.59 -6.44 7.97
CA TYR A 193 14.57 -6.31 9.02
C TYR A 193 14.25 -7.61 9.77
N ARG A 194 15.04 -8.67 9.57
CA ARG A 194 14.77 -10.01 10.15
C ARG A 194 14.68 -10.06 11.69
N ASN A 195 15.22 -9.06 12.38
CA ASN A 195 15.20 -8.98 13.83
C ASN A 195 14.00 -8.20 14.37
N ILE A 196 13.23 -7.54 13.50
CA ILE A 196 11.99 -6.87 13.87
C ILE A 196 10.91 -7.94 14.07
N PRO A 197 10.16 -7.93 15.19
CA PRO A 197 9.09 -8.88 15.38
C PRO A 197 7.99 -8.73 14.32
N MET A 198 7.25 -9.82 14.11
CA MET A 198 6.02 -9.77 13.32
C MET A 198 4.89 -9.30 14.24
N ASP A 199 4.22 -8.22 13.87
CA ASP A 199 3.12 -7.63 14.63
C ASP A 199 1.85 -7.55 13.78
N ILE A 200 0.70 -7.59 14.46
CA ILE A 200 -0.59 -7.28 13.86
C ILE A 200 -0.81 -5.78 14.02
N ILE A 201 -1.19 -5.11 12.93
CA ILE A 201 -1.60 -3.71 12.99
C ILE A 201 -3.05 -3.66 13.50
N PRO A 202 -3.31 -3.06 14.68
CA PRO A 202 -4.67 -2.98 15.21
C PRO A 202 -5.53 -2.03 14.35
N PHE A 203 -6.84 -2.28 14.32
CA PHE A 203 -7.84 -1.38 13.74
C PHE A 203 -8.48 -0.57 14.88
N GLU A 204 -8.40 0.76 14.81
CA GLU A 204 -8.98 1.67 15.82
C GLU A 204 -9.73 2.86 15.24
#